data_AF-A0A2W5QSK3-F1
#
_entry.id   AF-A0A2W5QSK3-F1
#
_cell.length_a   1.000
_cell.length_b   1.000
_cell.length_c   1.000
_cell.angle_alpha   90.00
_cell.angle_beta   90.00
_cell.angle_gamma   90.00
#
_symmetry.space_group_name_H-M   'P 1'
#
loop_
_entity.id
_entity.type
_entity.pdbx_description
1 polymer ?
#
loop_
_entity_poly.entity_id
_entity_poly.type
_entity_poly.pdbx_seq_one_letter_code
_entity_poly.pdbx_strand_id
1 'polypeptide(L)'
;MPRLRKPRAVAQVTGAAIKNPARYRDSDPGASLGPLGEPPAWLPEGDASKAQTAWREISGLAPWMNRSHRGLTSIAATVLGRIMARQEVGVQALNLLRQCLGSMGLTPADAHKVARPPAATDDDPASQYFT
;
A
#
# COMPACT_ATOMS: atom_id res chain seq x y z
N MET A 1 12.98 -1.42 25.71
CA MET A 1 12.71 -1.28 24.25
C MET A 1 12.26 0.14 23.93
N PRO A 2 12.72 0.77 22.84
CA PRO A 2 12.23 2.07 22.42
C PRO A 2 10.74 2.02 22.08
N ARG A 3 9.95 2.93 22.64
CA ARG A 3 8.50 2.93 22.46
C ARG A 3 8.13 3.22 21.00
N LEU A 4 7.29 2.38 20.40
CA LEU A 4 6.86 2.50 19.00
C LEU A 4 6.34 3.93 18.71
N ARG A 5 6.69 4.47 17.55
CA ARG A 5 6.28 5.83 17.15
C ARG A 5 4.77 5.84 16.92
N LYS A 6 4.05 6.80 17.52
CA LYS A 6 2.62 7.00 17.23
C LYS A 6 2.46 7.57 15.81
N PRO A 7 1.42 7.19 15.05
CA PRO A 7 1.08 7.86 13.80
C PRO A 7 0.92 9.37 14.00
N ARG A 8 1.29 10.19 13.01
CA ARG A 8 1.31 11.66 13.14
C ARG A 8 -0.04 12.23 13.56
N ALA A 9 -1.14 11.74 12.98
CA ALA A 9 -2.51 12.14 13.35
C ALA A 9 -2.78 11.92 14.85
N VAL A 10 -2.44 10.74 15.37
CA VAL A 10 -2.57 10.42 16.80
C VAL A 10 -1.60 11.26 17.65
N ALA A 11 -0.39 11.53 17.15
CA ALA A 11 0.60 12.33 17.84
C ALA A 11 0.21 13.82 17.94
N GLN A 12 -0.52 14.35 16.95
CA GLN A 12 -1.06 15.71 16.97
C GLN A 12 -2.17 15.84 18.02
N VAL A 13 -3.16 14.94 18.01
CA VAL A 13 -4.29 14.95 18.97
C VAL A 13 -3.80 14.72 20.41
N THR A 14 -2.83 13.82 20.61
CA THR A 14 -2.32 13.51 21.95
C THR A 14 -1.21 14.46 22.44
N GLY A 15 -0.88 15.51 21.67
CA GLY A 15 0.20 16.45 22.00
C GLY A 15 1.61 15.86 21.95
N ALA A 16 1.76 14.59 21.56
CA ALA A 16 3.06 13.92 21.45
C ALA A 16 3.95 14.53 20.36
N ALA A 17 3.35 15.12 19.31
CA ALA A 17 4.04 15.86 18.27
C ALA A 17 4.62 17.19 18.79
N ILE A 18 3.92 17.86 19.69
CA ILE A 18 4.38 19.10 20.35
C ILE A 18 5.50 18.78 21.35
N LYS A 19 5.36 17.69 22.12
CA LYS A 19 6.35 17.28 23.12
C LYS A 19 7.67 16.80 22.50
N ASN A 20 7.63 16.19 21.32
CA ASN A 20 8.82 15.65 20.65
C ASN A 20 8.86 16.09 19.17
N PRO A 21 9.02 17.39 18.89
CA PRO A 21 8.86 17.92 17.53
C PRO A 21 9.90 17.35 16.57
N ALA A 22 11.14 17.12 17.03
CA ALA A 22 12.20 16.49 16.22
C ALA A 22 11.83 15.06 15.74
N ARG A 23 10.99 14.33 16.48
CA ARG A 23 10.57 12.96 16.12
C ARG A 23 9.56 12.92 14.99
N TYR A 24 8.90 14.04 14.71
CA TYR A 24 7.81 14.18 13.75
C TYR A 24 8.05 15.29 12.71
N ARG A 25 9.22 15.94 12.73
CA ARG A 25 9.58 17.07 11.85
C ARG A 25 9.67 16.66 10.38
N ASP A 26 10.32 15.53 10.09
CA ASP A 26 10.71 15.15 8.72
C ASP A 26 9.89 13.99 8.14
N SER A 27 8.85 13.55 8.84
CA SER A 27 7.96 12.52 8.30
C SER A 27 6.79 13.19 7.61
N ASP A 28 7.00 13.62 6.37
CA ASP A 28 5.95 13.48 5.38
C ASP A 28 6.01 12.03 4.86
N PRO A 29 5.12 11.13 5.31
CA PRO A 29 5.03 9.79 4.72
C PRO A 29 4.61 9.85 3.24
N GLY A 30 4.24 11.03 2.74
CA GLY A 30 3.72 11.33 1.42
C GLY A 30 4.72 11.93 0.42
N ALA A 31 6.04 11.93 0.69
CA ALA A 31 7.02 12.06 -0.40
C ALA A 31 6.94 10.81 -1.28
N SER A 32 5.87 10.76 -2.09
CA SER A 32 5.53 9.67 -2.98
C SER A 32 6.73 9.44 -3.88
N LEU A 33 7.33 8.26 -3.78
CA LEU A 33 8.43 7.82 -4.66
C LEU A 33 7.94 7.57 -6.12
N GLY A 34 6.85 8.22 -6.50
CA GLY A 34 6.05 7.96 -7.69
C GLY A 34 5.12 6.75 -7.52
N PRO A 35 4.21 6.54 -8.49
CA PRO A 35 3.32 5.39 -8.50
C PRO A 35 4.10 4.07 -8.46
N LEU A 36 3.43 2.98 -8.06
CA LEU A 36 3.99 1.63 -8.04
C LEU A 36 4.62 1.25 -9.40
N GLY A 37 3.96 1.65 -10.48
CA GLY A 37 4.40 1.48 -11.87
C GLY A 37 4.23 0.05 -12.38
N GLU A 38 4.83 -0.17 -13.55
CA GLU A 38 4.76 -1.43 -14.28
C GLU A 38 5.47 -2.59 -13.54
N PRO A 39 5.00 -3.84 -13.75
CA PRO A 39 5.64 -5.02 -13.18
C PRO A 39 7.11 -5.11 -13.62
N PRO A 40 8.03 -5.53 -12.74
CA PRO A 40 9.40 -5.83 -13.15
C PRO A 40 9.45 -6.90 -14.25
N ALA A 41 10.30 -6.69 -15.27
CA ALA A 41 10.42 -7.59 -16.42
C ALA A 41 10.82 -9.03 -16.06
N TRP A 42 11.45 -9.23 -14.91
CA TRP A 42 11.86 -10.55 -14.41
C TRP A 42 10.73 -11.34 -13.75
N LEU A 43 9.55 -10.73 -13.50
CA LEU A 43 8.41 -11.49 -12.99
C LEU A 43 7.92 -12.46 -14.06
N PRO A 44 7.67 -13.73 -13.71
CA PRO A 44 7.25 -14.73 -14.68
C PRO A 44 5.83 -14.45 -15.18
N GLU A 45 5.63 -14.61 -16.48
CA GLU A 45 4.32 -14.56 -17.13
C GLU A 45 4.23 -15.71 -18.14
N GLY A 46 3.27 -16.61 -17.96
CA GLY A 46 3.08 -17.80 -18.79
C GLY A 46 2.24 -18.87 -18.08
N ASP A 47 2.30 -20.11 -18.57
CA ASP A 47 1.46 -21.21 -18.08
C ASP A 47 1.75 -21.60 -16.62
N ALA A 48 3.00 -21.45 -16.18
CA ALA A 48 3.43 -21.78 -14.83
C ALA A 48 3.16 -20.66 -13.81
N SER A 49 2.95 -19.42 -14.25
CA SER A 49 2.69 -18.27 -13.37
C SER A 49 2.19 -17.06 -14.15
N LYS A 50 1.19 -16.37 -13.61
CA LYS A 50 0.68 -15.09 -14.14
C LYS A 50 1.09 -13.91 -13.26
N ALA A 51 2.37 -13.82 -12.88
CA ALA A 51 2.81 -12.89 -11.83
C ALA A 51 2.77 -11.43 -12.29
N GLN A 52 3.01 -11.11 -13.55
CA GLN A 52 2.86 -9.73 -14.04
C GLN A 52 1.39 -9.33 -14.09
N THR A 53 0.50 -10.25 -14.47
CA THR A 53 -0.95 -10.03 -14.38
C THR A 53 -1.39 -9.79 -12.93
N ALA A 54 -0.93 -10.64 -12.00
CA ALA A 54 -1.21 -10.50 -10.57
C ALA A 54 -0.71 -9.16 -9.98
N TRP A 55 0.44 -8.66 -10.44
CA TRP A 55 0.93 -7.34 -10.05
C TRP A 55 -0.06 -6.23 -10.42
N ARG A 56 -0.58 -6.25 -11.65
CA ARG A 56 -1.53 -5.23 -12.14
C ARG A 56 -2.84 -5.27 -11.35
N GLU A 57 -3.36 -6.46 -11.07
CA GLU A 57 -4.53 -6.66 -10.19
C GLU A 57 -4.29 -6.04 -8.81
N ILE A 58 -3.18 -6.36 -8.15
CA ILE A 58 -2.83 -5.80 -6.84
C ILE A 58 -2.71 -4.27 -6.90
N SER A 59 -2.08 -3.75 -7.95
CA SER A 59 -1.94 -2.30 -8.16
C SER A 59 -3.29 -1.60 -8.34
N GLY A 60 -4.25 -2.25 -9.02
CA GLY A 60 -5.60 -1.71 -9.22
C GLY A 60 -6.40 -1.65 -7.92
N LEU A 61 -6.16 -2.57 -6.98
CA LEU A 61 -6.86 -2.61 -5.70
C LEU A 61 -6.36 -1.56 -4.68
N ALA A 62 -5.14 -1.05 -4.84
CA ALA A 62 -4.52 -0.13 -3.89
C ALA A 62 -3.93 1.13 -4.55
N PRO A 63 -4.75 2.15 -4.82
CA PRO A 63 -4.31 3.42 -5.40
C PRO A 63 -3.27 4.19 -4.55
N TRP A 64 -3.16 3.87 -3.26
CA TRP A 64 -2.21 4.48 -2.34
C TRP A 64 -0.79 3.90 -2.43
N MET A 65 -0.60 2.80 -3.15
CA MET A 65 0.71 2.15 -3.27
C MET A 65 1.65 2.96 -4.16
N ASN A 66 2.90 3.03 -3.74
CA ASN A 66 3.97 3.73 -4.42
C ASN A 66 5.20 2.82 -4.61
N ARG A 67 6.28 3.35 -5.20
CA ARG A 67 7.49 2.57 -5.48
C ARG A 67 8.09 1.82 -4.29
N SER A 68 7.90 2.26 -3.03
CA SER A 68 8.42 1.54 -1.86
C SER A 68 7.78 0.16 -1.68
N HIS A 69 6.57 -0.04 -2.21
CA HIS A 69 5.81 -1.27 -2.04
C HIS A 69 6.25 -2.36 -3.03
N ARG A 70 7.01 -2.00 -4.08
CA ARG A 70 7.37 -2.92 -5.19
C ARG A 70 7.97 -4.24 -4.73
N GLY A 71 8.79 -4.25 -3.68
CA GLY A 71 9.37 -5.48 -3.14
C GLY A 71 8.30 -6.45 -2.62
N LEU A 72 7.39 -5.96 -1.78
CA LEU A 72 6.28 -6.77 -1.24
C LEU A 72 5.27 -7.14 -2.33
N THR A 73 5.01 -6.23 -3.28
CA THR A 73 4.16 -6.51 -4.42
C THR A 73 4.73 -7.62 -5.29
N SER A 74 6.04 -7.66 -5.54
CA SER A 74 6.67 -8.74 -6.32
C SER A 74 6.48 -10.11 -5.67
N ILE A 75 6.64 -10.19 -4.33
CA ILE A 75 6.46 -11.43 -3.58
C ILE A 75 4.99 -11.87 -3.64
N ALA A 76 4.07 -10.95 -3.36
CA ALA A 76 2.63 -11.22 -3.41
C ALA A 76 2.19 -11.66 -4.81
N ALA A 77 2.65 -10.95 -5.84
CA ALA A 77 2.36 -11.23 -7.25
C ALA A 77 2.91 -12.60 -7.69
N THR A 78 4.05 -13.04 -7.17
CA THR A 78 4.60 -14.37 -7.46
C THR A 78 3.70 -15.49 -6.93
N VAL A 79 3.19 -15.34 -5.71
CA VAL A 79 2.27 -16.34 -5.13
C VAL A 79 0.90 -16.28 -5.79
N LEU A 80 0.34 -15.08 -5.94
CA LEU A 80 -0.96 -14.88 -6.57
C LEU A 80 -0.95 -15.32 -8.04
N GLY A 81 0.13 -15.06 -8.76
CA GLY A 81 0.33 -15.49 -10.15
C GLY A 81 0.28 -17.01 -10.32
N ARG A 82 0.79 -17.78 -9.35
CA ARG A 82 0.66 -19.25 -9.33
C ARG A 82 -0.79 -19.69 -9.13
N ILE A 83 -1.52 -19.02 -8.23
CA ILE A 83 -2.95 -19.29 -8.01
C ILE A 83 -3.75 -19.00 -9.30
N MET A 84 -3.49 -17.87 -9.95
CA MET A 84 -4.13 -17.48 -11.22
C MET A 84 -3.80 -18.44 -12.37
N ALA A 85 -2.62 -19.05 -12.33
CA ALA A 85 -2.17 -20.10 -13.25
C ALA A 85 -2.70 -21.51 -12.89
N ARG A 86 -3.59 -21.62 -11.88
CA ARG A 86 -4.15 -22.88 -11.37
C ARG A 86 -3.08 -23.88 -10.91
N GLN A 87 -1.91 -23.40 -10.52
CA GLN A 87 -0.87 -24.23 -9.94
C GLN A 87 -1.21 -24.58 -8.50
N GLU A 88 -0.66 -25.69 -8.01
CA GLU A 88 -0.76 -26.03 -6.60
C GLU A 88 0.07 -25.03 -5.76
N VAL A 89 -0.57 -24.50 -4.71
CA VAL A 89 0.05 -23.51 -3.81
C VAL A 89 -0.15 -23.99 -2.37
N GLY A 90 0.96 -24.37 -1.74
CA GLY A 90 0.94 -24.84 -0.36
C GLY A 90 0.58 -23.76 0.66
N VAL A 91 0.15 -24.19 1.84
CA VAL A 91 -0.28 -23.34 2.97
C VAL A 91 0.75 -22.26 3.35
N GLN A 92 2.05 -22.58 3.26
CA GLN A 92 3.13 -21.63 3.57
C GLN A 92 3.12 -20.43 2.62
N ALA A 93 2.93 -20.67 1.33
CA ALA A 93 2.85 -19.61 0.33
C ALA A 93 1.57 -18.78 0.49
N LEU A 94 0.43 -19.41 0.79
CA LEU A 94 -0.83 -18.71 1.09
C LEU A 94 -0.71 -17.81 2.34
N ASN A 95 -0.04 -18.29 3.38
CA ASN A 95 0.24 -17.50 4.57
C ASN A 95 1.18 -16.33 4.29
N LEU A 96 2.19 -16.52 3.45
CA LEU A 96 3.08 -15.42 3.00
C LEU A 96 2.29 -14.37 2.21
N LEU A 97 1.41 -14.80 1.30
CA LEU A 97 0.53 -13.89 0.56
C LEU A 97 -0.34 -13.06 1.52
N ARG A 98 -1.00 -13.70 2.49
CA ARG A 98 -1.80 -13.01 3.51
C ARG A 98 -0.99 -11.96 4.29
N GLN A 99 0.25 -12.28 4.65
CA GLN A 99 1.15 -11.36 5.36
C GLN A 99 1.54 -10.16 4.49
N CYS A 100 1.90 -10.40 3.22
CA CYS A 100 2.23 -9.34 2.27
C CYS A 100 1.03 -8.38 2.10
N LEU A 101 -0.18 -8.91 1.89
CA LEU A 101 -1.39 -8.11 1.76
C LEU A 101 -1.69 -7.28 3.02
N GLY A 102 -1.56 -7.87 4.21
CA GLY A 102 -1.75 -7.15 5.48
C GLY A 102 -0.75 -6.00 5.65
N SER A 103 0.53 -6.24 5.33
CA SER A 103 1.57 -5.22 5.42
C SER A 103 1.39 -4.05 4.44
N MET A 104 0.74 -4.29 3.29
CA MET A 104 0.40 -3.27 2.29
C MET A 104 -0.97 -2.62 2.53
N GLY A 105 -1.71 -3.03 3.57
CA GLY A 105 -3.03 -2.51 3.90
C GLY A 105 -4.15 -2.97 2.96
N LEU A 106 -3.93 -4.08 2.24
CA LEU A 106 -4.89 -4.65 1.28
C LEU A 106 -5.91 -5.60 1.94
N THR A 107 -5.87 -5.78 3.25
CA THR A 107 -6.87 -6.58 3.98
C THR A 107 -7.98 -5.68 4.51
N PRO A 108 -9.23 -6.18 4.65
CA PRO A 108 -10.32 -5.39 5.24
C PRO A 108 -9.99 -4.85 6.64
N ALA A 109 -9.26 -5.62 7.45
CA ALA A 109 -8.84 -5.22 8.78
C ALA A 109 -7.79 -4.11 8.78
N ASP A 110 -6.94 -4.04 7.75
CA ASP A 110 -5.84 -3.07 7.66
C ASP A 110 -6.15 -1.87 6.76
N ALA A 111 -7.23 -1.92 5.96
CA ALA A 111 -7.61 -0.84 5.05
C ALA A 111 -7.77 0.53 5.75
N HIS A 112 -8.22 0.54 7.02
CA HIS A 112 -8.35 1.76 7.82
C HIS A 112 -7.01 2.37 8.26
N LYS A 113 -5.92 1.61 8.23
CA LYS A 113 -4.58 2.04 8.67
C LYS A 113 -3.83 2.82 7.59
N VAL A 114 -4.29 2.72 6.35
CA VAL A 114 -3.68 3.38 5.21
C VAL A 114 -4.23 4.79 5.06
N ALA A 115 -3.33 5.76 4.98
CA ALA A 115 -3.70 7.11 4.56
C ALA A 115 -4.03 7.07 3.07
N ARG A 116 -5.33 7.14 2.73
CA ARG A 116 -5.75 7.35 1.35
C ARG A 116 -5.42 8.79 0.95
N PRO A 117 -4.97 9.03 -0.30
CA PRO A 117 -4.94 10.39 -0.82
C PRO A 117 -6.32 11.02 -0.60
N PRO A 118 -6.41 12.31 -0.22
CA PRO A 118 -7.70 12.98 -0.22
C PRO A 118 -8.36 12.74 -1.57
N ALA A 119 -9.66 12.47 -1.57
CA ALA A 119 -10.43 12.54 -2.80
C ALA A 119 -10.11 13.89 -3.45
N ALA A 120 -9.88 13.90 -4.77
CA ALA A 120 -9.75 15.17 -5.48
C ALA A 120 -10.93 16.03 -5.02
N THR A 121 -10.64 17.22 -4.48
CA THR A 121 -11.68 18.18 -4.17
C THR A 121 -12.50 18.33 -5.44
N ASP A 122 -13.74 17.87 -5.40
CA ASP A 122 -14.74 18.28 -6.34
C ASP A 122 -14.86 19.79 -6.07
N ASP A 123 -14.12 20.59 -6.83
CA ASP A 123 -14.34 22.03 -6.85
C ASP A 123 -15.74 22.21 -7.43
N ASP A 124 -16.75 22.13 -6.57
CA ASP A 124 -18.14 22.30 -6.92
C ASP A 124 -18.23 23.63 -7.68
N PRO A 125 -18.57 23.63 -8.98
CA PRO A 125 -18.64 24.88 -9.72
C PRO A 125 -19.69 25.84 -9.14
N ALA A 126 -20.57 25.40 -8.22
CA ALA A 126 -21.45 26.28 -7.47
C ALA A 126 -20.75 27.04 -6.33
N SER A 127 -19.62 26.56 -5.82
CA SER A 127 -18.87 27.18 -4.72
C SER A 127 -18.31 28.57 -5.06
N GLN A 128 -18.22 28.93 -6.35
CA GLN A 128 -17.89 30.29 -6.80
C GLN A 128 -19.02 31.31 -6.59
N TYR A 129 -20.25 30.88 -6.30
CA TYR A 129 -21.43 31.75 -6.18
C TYR A 129 -21.90 31.96 -4.73
N PHE A 130 -21.30 31.26 -3.76
CA PHE A 130 -21.61 31.44 -2.34
C PHE A 130 -20.42 32.13 -1.65
N THR A 131 -20.42 33.47 -1.68
CA THR A 131 -19.55 34.34 -0.86
C THR A 131 -20.41 35.13 0.13
#